data_AF-A0A830GM17-F1
#
_entry.id   AF-A0A830GM17-F1
#
_cell.length_a   1.000
_cell.length_b   1.000
_cell.length_c   1.000
_cell.angle_alpha   90.00
_cell.angle_beta   90.00
_cell.angle_gamma   90.00
#
_symmetry.space_group_name_H-M   'P 1'
#
loop_
_entity.id
_entity.type
_entity.pdbx_description
1 polymer ?
#
loop_
_entity_poly.entity_id
_entity_poly.type
_entity_poly.pdbx_seq_one_letter_code
_entity_poly.pdbx_strand_id
1 'polypeptide(L)'
;MRKPLLSALVAFLVVSAGCTGLITGETVAFESEPATVEDSALESTGYELTNSTEQNITRDVTFAGQNRTIRVVNNVRQYQRGVDLGPVGSLQLARFVVVSTPGAKVAGQTLNPAAQWSNRRVVEQFAGRASGVGDVQSEGNRTVEVLGEPRDVGMFSGTVTVQGQEIDVRMHVASFEHEGDVLIVLAVHPKQINERARVDTMFGGITHSGD
;
A
#
# COMPACT_ATOMS: atom_id res chain seq x y z
N MET A 1 -41.13 -52.29 15.26
CA MET A 1 -40.48 -51.23 16.07
C MET A 1 -39.30 -50.69 15.27
N ARG A 2 -39.38 -49.44 14.79
CA ARG A 2 -38.33 -48.80 13.98
C ARG A 2 -37.49 -47.91 14.91
N LYS A 3 -36.18 -48.16 15.01
CA LYS A 3 -35.23 -47.32 15.75
C LYS A 3 -34.85 -46.12 14.88
N PRO A 4 -34.98 -44.86 15.34
CA PRO A 4 -34.43 -43.74 14.59
C PRO A 4 -32.92 -43.66 14.86
N LEU A 5 -32.12 -43.75 13.79
CA LEU A 5 -30.70 -43.38 13.85
C LEU A 5 -30.61 -41.86 14.00
N LEU A 6 -30.09 -41.39 15.14
CA LEU A 6 -29.59 -40.02 15.26
C LEU A 6 -28.26 -39.94 14.50
N SER A 7 -28.29 -39.43 13.28
CA SER A 7 -27.08 -38.95 12.59
C SER A 7 -26.74 -37.56 13.14
N ALA A 8 -25.82 -37.50 14.10
CA ALA A 8 -25.20 -36.25 14.51
C ALA A 8 -24.25 -35.76 13.39
N LEU A 9 -24.71 -34.78 12.62
CA LEU A 9 -23.88 -34.10 11.62
C LEU A 9 -22.92 -33.16 12.36
N VAL A 10 -21.71 -33.64 12.65
CA VAL A 10 -20.62 -32.79 13.16
C VAL A 10 -20.09 -31.98 11.99
N ALA A 11 -20.57 -30.74 11.85
CA ALA A 11 -19.99 -29.77 10.94
C ALA A 11 -18.62 -29.36 11.50
N PHE A 12 -17.54 -29.87 10.90
CA PHE A 12 -16.19 -29.38 11.15
C PHE A 12 -16.10 -27.96 10.57
N LEU A 13 -16.36 -26.95 11.40
CA LEU A 13 -16.03 -25.57 11.09
C LEU A 13 -14.50 -25.48 11.10
N VAL A 14 -13.89 -25.44 9.91
CA VAL A 14 -12.51 -24.97 9.76
C VAL A 14 -12.54 -23.49 10.08
N VAL A 15 -12.38 -23.16 11.36
CA VAL A 15 -12.24 -21.77 11.80
C VAL A 15 -10.78 -21.42 11.54
N SER A 16 -10.52 -20.57 10.55
CA SER A 16 -9.21 -19.93 10.42
C SER A 16 -8.91 -19.23 11.76
N ALA A 17 -7.69 -19.37 12.27
CA ALA A 17 -7.32 -19.00 13.64
C ALA A 17 -7.66 -17.54 14.02
N GLY A 18 -7.89 -16.65 13.05
CA GLY A 18 -8.30 -15.26 13.28
C GLY A 18 -9.78 -15.05 13.61
N CYS A 19 -10.68 -15.98 13.28
CA CYS A 19 -12.13 -15.79 13.48
C CYS A 19 -12.61 -16.19 14.88
N THR A 20 -11.83 -16.97 15.62
CA THR A 20 -12.18 -17.38 17.00
C THR A 20 -12.21 -16.19 17.95
N GLY A 21 -11.23 -15.28 17.86
CA GLY A 21 -11.18 -14.06 18.67
C GLY A 21 -12.40 -13.15 18.47
N LEU A 22 -12.90 -13.06 17.23
CA LEU A 22 -14.13 -12.32 16.93
C LEU A 22 -15.38 -12.99 17.51
N ILE A 23 -15.36 -14.30 17.74
CA ILE A 23 -16.47 -15.02 18.38
C ILE A 23 -16.43 -14.79 19.90
N THR A 24 -15.25 -14.86 20.52
CA THR A 24 -15.06 -14.65 21.97
C THR A 24 -15.17 -13.17 22.38
N GLY A 25 -15.08 -12.24 21.42
CA GLY A 25 -15.21 -10.80 21.64
C GLY A 25 -13.89 -10.09 21.94
N GLU A 26 -12.78 -10.76 21.65
CA GLU A 26 -11.45 -10.19 21.72
C GLU A 26 -11.16 -9.30 20.51
N THR A 27 -10.33 -8.27 20.71
CA THR A 27 -9.84 -7.44 19.61
C THR A 27 -8.82 -8.23 18.78
N VAL A 28 -9.22 -8.61 17.58
CA VAL A 28 -8.34 -9.32 16.64
C VAL A 28 -7.51 -8.32 15.85
N ALA A 29 -6.21 -8.59 15.74
CA ALA A 29 -5.29 -7.86 14.88
C ALA A 29 -5.14 -8.58 13.54
N PHE A 30 -5.16 -7.81 12.46
CA PHE A 30 -4.77 -8.22 11.12
C PHE A 30 -3.53 -7.43 10.77
N GLU A 31 -2.45 -8.14 10.44
CA GLU A 31 -1.13 -7.57 10.27
C GLU A 31 -0.63 -7.92 8.87
N SER A 32 0.06 -6.96 8.26
CA SER A 32 0.66 -7.13 6.94
C SER A 32 2.15 -7.29 7.09
N GLU A 33 2.75 -8.07 6.21
CA GLU A 33 4.19 -8.17 6.14
C GLU A 33 4.78 -6.89 5.54
N PRO A 34 5.98 -6.49 5.95
CA PRO A 34 6.61 -5.27 5.46
C PRO A 34 7.08 -5.45 4.01
N ALA A 35 6.62 -4.58 3.13
CA ALA A 35 7.18 -4.46 1.79
C ALA A 35 8.34 -3.44 1.78
N THR A 36 9.51 -3.85 1.28
CA THR A 36 10.75 -3.05 1.21
C THR A 36 11.29 -2.98 -0.21
N VAL A 37 12.44 -2.33 -0.41
CA VAL A 37 13.17 -2.29 -1.68
C VAL A 37 14.58 -2.87 -1.46
N GLU A 38 15.04 -3.72 -2.36
CA GLU A 38 16.36 -4.37 -2.30
C GLU A 38 17.51 -3.36 -2.32
N ASP A 39 18.58 -3.66 -1.57
CA ASP A 39 19.78 -2.82 -1.48
C ASP A 39 20.40 -2.54 -2.86
N SER A 40 20.38 -3.52 -3.78
CA SER A 40 20.90 -3.34 -5.15
C SER A 40 20.15 -2.26 -5.93
N ALA A 41 18.83 -2.15 -5.73
CA ALA A 41 18.00 -1.11 -6.32
C ALA A 41 18.25 0.24 -5.63
N LEU A 42 18.43 0.26 -4.31
CA LEU A 42 18.78 1.48 -3.57
C LEU A 42 20.13 2.05 -4.01
N GLU A 43 21.16 1.22 -4.10
CA GLU A 43 22.52 1.61 -4.52
C GLU A 43 22.55 2.15 -5.95
N SER A 44 21.88 1.46 -6.88
CA SER A 44 21.86 1.87 -8.30
C SER A 44 21.05 3.14 -8.54
N THR A 45 20.03 3.40 -7.72
CA THR A 45 19.14 4.56 -7.88
C THR A 45 19.55 5.75 -7.01
N GLY A 46 20.28 5.52 -5.93
CA GLY A 46 20.66 6.51 -4.93
C GLY A 46 19.52 6.89 -3.97
N TYR A 47 18.42 6.15 -3.94
CA TYR A 47 17.39 6.32 -2.92
C TYR A 47 17.85 5.71 -1.59
N GLU A 48 17.48 6.36 -0.50
CA GLU A 48 17.81 5.92 0.85
C GLU A 48 16.54 5.74 1.67
N LEU A 49 16.47 4.70 2.50
CA LEU A 49 15.37 4.52 3.45
C LEU A 49 15.42 5.63 4.51
N THR A 50 14.42 6.49 4.53
CA THR A 50 14.32 7.60 5.49
C THR A 50 13.30 7.37 6.59
N ASN A 51 12.33 6.47 6.37
CA ASN A 51 11.32 6.15 7.38
C ASN A 51 10.84 4.71 7.25
N SER A 52 10.72 4.04 8.40
CA SER A 52 10.14 2.71 8.55
C SER A 52 9.22 2.73 9.77
N THR A 53 7.92 2.62 9.54
CA THR A 53 6.91 2.77 10.60
C THR A 53 5.76 1.80 10.39
N GLU A 54 5.18 1.32 11.49
CA GLU A 54 3.90 0.62 11.51
C GLU A 54 2.75 1.59 11.80
N GLN A 55 1.64 1.45 11.06
CA GLN A 55 0.43 2.22 11.28
C GLN A 55 -0.69 1.31 11.79
N ASN A 56 -1.09 1.56 13.03
CA ASN A 56 -2.17 0.86 13.70
C ASN A 56 -3.50 1.61 13.51
N ILE A 57 -4.48 0.98 12.87
CA ILE A 57 -5.80 1.54 12.64
C ILE A 57 -6.85 0.65 13.29
N THR A 58 -7.60 1.19 14.23
CA THR A 58 -8.74 0.49 14.84
C THR A 58 -10.00 0.72 14.00
N ARG A 59 -10.78 -0.34 13.77
CA ARG A 59 -12.06 -0.26 13.03
C ARG A 59 -13.14 -1.09 13.71
N ASP A 60 -14.37 -0.60 13.61
CA ASP A 60 -15.55 -1.34 14.01
C ASP A 60 -16.13 -2.07 12.79
N VAL A 61 -16.42 -3.36 12.96
CA VAL A 61 -16.96 -4.25 11.94
C VAL A 61 -18.13 -5.05 12.52
N THR A 62 -19.09 -5.41 11.66
CA THR A 62 -20.18 -6.28 12.06
C THR A 62 -19.82 -7.73 11.79
N PHE A 63 -19.78 -8.55 12.84
CA PHE A 63 -19.53 -10.00 12.75
C PHE A 63 -20.62 -10.75 13.52
N ALA A 64 -21.31 -11.68 12.85
CA ALA A 64 -22.43 -12.44 13.43
C ALA A 64 -23.50 -11.55 14.10
N GLY A 65 -23.80 -10.39 13.50
CA GLY A 65 -24.80 -9.45 14.01
C GLY A 65 -24.36 -8.61 15.22
N GLN A 66 -23.10 -8.72 15.65
CA GLN A 66 -22.53 -7.94 16.75
C GLN A 66 -21.47 -6.97 16.23
N ASN A 67 -21.36 -5.80 16.87
CA ASN A 67 -20.28 -4.87 16.58
C ASN A 67 -18.99 -5.37 17.26
N ARG A 68 -17.92 -5.49 16.48
CA ARG A 68 -16.61 -5.95 16.92
C ARG A 68 -15.57 -4.93 16.54
N THR A 69 -14.60 -4.73 17.41
CA THR A 69 -13.46 -3.88 17.13
C THR A 69 -12.28 -4.74 16.68
N ILE A 70 -11.68 -4.36 15.57
CA ILE A 70 -10.48 -4.98 15.01
C ILE A 70 -9.36 -3.95 14.92
N ARG A 71 -8.14 -4.44 14.82
CA ARG A 71 -6.94 -3.63 14.57
C ARG A 71 -6.31 -4.06 13.26
N VAL A 72 -5.98 -3.08 12.43
CA VAL A 72 -5.29 -3.28 11.16
C VAL A 72 -3.90 -2.67 11.31
N VAL A 73 -2.87 -3.47 11.14
CA VAL A 73 -1.47 -3.06 11.25
C VAL A 73 -0.87 -3.02 9.85
N ASN A 74 -0.61 -1.80 9.39
CA ASN A 74 -0.01 -1.56 8.09
C ASN A 74 1.49 -1.28 8.25
N ASN A 75 2.27 -1.65 7.26
CA ASN A 75 3.68 -1.29 7.18
C ASN A 75 3.90 -0.15 6.17
N VAL A 76 4.63 0.89 6.58
CA VAL A 76 5.01 2.01 5.71
C VAL A 76 6.53 2.08 5.63
N ARG A 77 7.04 2.14 4.40
CA ARG A 77 8.45 2.41 4.09
C ARG A 77 8.53 3.62 3.18
N GLN A 78 9.37 4.58 3.55
CA GLN A 78 9.61 5.79 2.76
C GLN A 78 11.09 5.91 2.43
N TYR A 79 11.35 6.12 1.15
CA TYR A 79 12.67 6.33 0.60
C TYR A 79 12.72 7.72 -0.02
N GLN A 80 13.87 8.37 0.11
CA GLN A 80 14.09 9.68 -0.47
C GLN A 80 15.42 9.72 -1.18
N ARG A 81 15.49 10.59 -2.18
CA ARG A 81 16.72 10.90 -2.90
C ARG A 81 16.88 12.41 -2.96
N GLY A 82 18.08 12.88 -2.64
CA GLY A 82 18.47 14.27 -2.86
C GLY A 82 18.51 14.58 -4.35
N VAL A 83 17.86 15.65 -4.76
CA VAL A 83 17.88 16.14 -6.15
C VAL A 83 18.55 17.50 -6.17
N ASP A 84 19.62 17.61 -6.93
CA ASP A 84 20.28 18.88 -7.18
C ASP A 84 19.47 19.71 -8.18
N LEU A 85 18.99 20.88 -7.74
CA LEU A 85 18.27 21.84 -8.57
C LEU A 85 19.18 23.00 -9.02
N GLY A 86 20.50 22.77 -9.08
CA GLY A 86 21.49 23.74 -9.52
C GLY A 86 21.61 24.90 -8.53
N PRO A 87 21.35 26.16 -8.93
CA PRO A 87 21.56 27.33 -8.06
C PRO A 87 20.64 27.37 -6.83
N VAL A 88 19.57 26.57 -6.79
CA VAL A 88 18.67 26.44 -5.65
C VAL A 88 19.24 25.47 -4.58
N GLY A 89 20.23 24.66 -4.94
CA GLY A 89 20.83 23.63 -4.08
C GLY A 89 20.12 22.28 -4.17
N SER A 90 20.48 21.36 -3.27
CA SER A 90 19.91 20.02 -3.21
C SER A 90 18.67 19.97 -2.31
N LEU A 91 17.54 19.48 -2.83
CA LEU A 91 16.31 19.27 -2.08
C LEU A 91 15.89 17.80 -2.15
N GLN A 92 15.38 17.25 -1.04
CA GLN A 92 14.80 15.90 -0.97
C GLN A 92 13.36 15.89 -1.54
N LEU A 93 13.26 16.06 -2.86
CA LEU A 93 11.98 16.13 -3.58
C LEU A 93 11.63 14.85 -4.32
N ALA A 94 12.57 13.93 -4.50
CA ALA A 94 12.29 12.61 -5.04
C ALA A 94 11.97 11.67 -3.87
N ARG A 95 10.72 11.19 -3.82
CA ARG A 95 10.21 10.31 -2.76
C ARG A 95 9.62 9.04 -3.37
N PHE A 96 9.81 7.92 -2.69
CA PHE A 96 9.22 6.63 -3.03
C PHE A 96 8.64 6.03 -1.76
N VAL A 97 7.36 5.68 -1.76
CA VAL A 97 6.64 5.18 -0.59
C VAL A 97 6.01 3.86 -0.94
N VAL A 98 6.21 2.87 -0.07
CA VAL A 98 5.54 1.58 -0.14
C VAL A 98 4.72 1.42 1.13
N VAL A 99 3.43 1.14 0.96
CA VAL A 99 2.51 0.78 2.04
C VAL A 99 2.07 -0.65 1.81
N SER A 100 2.34 -1.53 2.78
CA SER A 100 1.72 -2.86 2.86
C SER A 100 0.58 -2.81 3.87
N THR A 101 -0.51 -3.50 3.57
CA THR A 101 -1.72 -3.49 4.39
C THR A 101 -2.52 -4.77 4.21
N PRO A 102 -3.11 -5.32 5.28
CA PRO A 102 -3.76 -6.63 5.24
C PRO A 102 -4.89 -6.70 4.21
N GLY A 103 -4.85 -7.72 3.35
CA GLY A 103 -5.93 -8.06 2.41
C GLY A 103 -7.11 -8.79 3.07
N ALA A 104 -7.09 -8.94 4.40
CA ALA A 104 -8.07 -9.70 5.16
C ALA A 104 -9.52 -9.24 4.96
N LYS A 105 -10.44 -10.20 5.06
CA LYS A 105 -11.88 -10.00 4.96
C LYS A 105 -12.56 -10.44 6.24
N VAL A 106 -13.46 -9.60 6.77
CA VAL A 106 -14.31 -9.95 7.92
C VAL A 106 -15.75 -9.98 7.47
N ALA A 107 -16.43 -11.12 7.65
CA ALA A 107 -17.82 -11.32 7.23
C ALA A 107 -18.08 -10.94 5.75
N GLY A 108 -17.13 -11.22 4.86
CA GLY A 108 -17.22 -10.89 3.44
C GLY A 108 -16.90 -9.42 3.09
N GLN A 109 -16.61 -8.57 4.09
CA GLN A 109 -16.19 -7.19 3.89
C GLN A 109 -14.67 -7.10 3.85
N THR A 110 -14.12 -6.55 2.76
CA THR A 110 -12.68 -6.28 2.64
C THR A 110 -12.27 -5.19 3.62
N LEU A 111 -11.27 -5.46 4.47
CA LEU A 111 -10.76 -4.48 5.42
C LEU A 111 -9.99 -3.37 4.72
N ASN A 112 -9.28 -3.70 3.64
CA ASN A 112 -8.64 -2.70 2.80
C ASN A 112 -9.15 -2.72 1.34
N PRO A 113 -10.07 -1.81 0.95
CA PRO A 113 -10.55 -1.75 -0.42
C PRO A 113 -9.52 -1.18 -1.42
N ALA A 114 -8.33 -0.73 -0.98
CA ALA A 114 -7.35 -0.07 -1.82
C ALA A 114 -6.78 -0.95 -2.94
N ALA A 115 -6.79 -2.27 -2.78
CA ALA A 115 -6.46 -3.22 -3.86
C ALA A 115 -7.38 -3.06 -5.07
N GLN A 116 -8.63 -2.65 -4.84
CA GLN A 116 -9.64 -2.49 -5.88
C GLN A 116 -9.75 -1.04 -6.36
N TRP A 117 -8.93 -0.14 -5.83
CA TRP A 117 -8.97 1.26 -6.23
C TRP A 117 -8.26 1.42 -7.57
N SER A 118 -8.83 2.28 -8.42
CA SER A 118 -8.09 2.78 -9.56
C SER A 118 -6.88 3.58 -9.06
N ASN A 119 -5.77 3.56 -9.81
CA ASN A 119 -4.58 4.36 -9.47
C ASN A 119 -4.93 5.84 -9.27
N ARG A 120 -5.91 6.37 -10.01
CA ARG A 120 -6.44 7.73 -9.80
C ARG A 120 -7.01 7.92 -8.38
N ARG A 121 -7.84 7.00 -7.91
CA ARG A 121 -8.41 7.06 -6.55
C ARG A 121 -7.33 6.94 -5.47
N VAL A 122 -6.28 6.16 -5.72
CA VAL A 122 -5.11 6.10 -4.83
C VAL A 122 -4.41 7.47 -4.77
N VAL A 123 -4.15 8.13 -5.90
CA VAL A 123 -3.58 9.48 -5.93
C VAL A 123 -4.46 10.49 -5.17
N GLU A 124 -5.76 10.49 -5.43
CA GLU A 124 -6.71 11.40 -4.77
C GLU A 124 -6.77 11.17 -3.25
N GLN A 125 -6.65 9.92 -2.80
CA GLN A 125 -6.69 9.60 -1.37
C GLN A 125 -5.36 9.82 -0.65
N PHE A 126 -4.24 9.41 -1.26
CA PHE A 126 -2.92 9.42 -0.63
C PHE A 126 -2.11 10.66 -1.00
N ALA A 127 -1.99 11.03 -2.28
CA ALA A 127 -1.18 12.17 -2.68
C ALA A 127 -1.87 13.51 -2.36
N GLY A 128 -3.18 13.62 -2.55
CA GLY A 128 -3.95 14.83 -2.25
C GLY A 128 -3.93 15.22 -0.77
N ARG A 129 -3.94 14.23 0.14
CA ARG A 129 -3.92 14.48 1.60
C ARG A 129 -2.52 14.48 2.22
N ALA A 130 -1.63 13.57 1.80
CA ALA A 130 -0.31 13.42 2.43
C ALA A 130 0.78 14.31 1.81
N SER A 131 0.64 14.67 0.53
CA SER A 131 1.63 15.48 -0.19
C SER A 131 1.14 16.89 -0.57
N GLY A 132 -0.12 17.21 -0.27
CA GLY A 132 -0.74 18.50 -0.62
C GLY A 132 -0.80 18.74 -2.12
N VAL A 133 -0.88 17.67 -2.92
CA VAL A 133 -0.85 17.76 -4.38
C VAL A 133 -2.21 18.23 -4.91
N GLY A 134 -2.22 19.36 -5.61
CA GLY A 134 -3.35 19.90 -6.36
C GLY A 134 -3.32 19.52 -7.85
N ASP A 135 -4.40 19.84 -8.56
CA ASP A 135 -4.50 19.81 -10.02
C ASP A 135 -4.05 18.50 -10.69
N VAL A 136 -4.44 17.37 -10.10
CA VAL A 136 -4.02 16.05 -10.54
C VAL A 136 -4.56 15.73 -11.95
N GLN A 137 -3.66 15.48 -12.89
CA GLN A 137 -3.98 15.05 -14.26
C GLN A 137 -3.32 13.70 -14.56
N SER A 138 -4.02 12.85 -15.33
CA SER A 138 -3.46 11.55 -15.75
C SER A 138 -2.59 11.74 -16.99
N GLU A 139 -1.35 11.25 -16.95
CA GLU A 139 -0.39 11.31 -18.06
C GLU A 139 -0.25 9.97 -18.80
N GLY A 140 -0.83 8.88 -18.28
CA GLY A 140 -0.88 7.57 -18.93
C GLY A 140 -0.57 6.42 -17.97
N ASN A 141 -0.32 5.24 -18.52
CA ASN A 141 0.11 4.05 -17.78
C ASN A 141 1.30 3.37 -18.46
N ARG A 142 2.01 2.55 -17.70
CA ARG A 142 3.03 1.62 -18.21
C ARG A 142 3.05 0.37 -17.35
N THR A 143 3.59 -0.69 -17.91
CA THR A 143 3.81 -1.94 -17.18
C THR A 143 5.24 -1.99 -16.66
N VAL A 144 5.42 -2.39 -15.40
CA VAL A 144 6.72 -2.65 -14.76
C VAL A 144 6.64 -4.02 -14.09
N GLU A 145 7.70 -4.82 -14.19
CA GLU A 145 7.79 -6.09 -13.49
C GLU A 145 8.07 -5.83 -12.00
N VAL A 146 7.23 -6.38 -11.12
CA VAL A 146 7.33 -6.20 -9.67
C VAL A 146 6.97 -7.53 -9.02
N LEU A 147 7.86 -8.06 -8.18
CA LEU A 147 7.67 -9.36 -7.53
C LEU A 147 7.39 -10.49 -8.54
N GLY A 148 8.10 -10.48 -9.67
CA GLY A 148 7.99 -11.49 -10.73
C GLY A 148 6.75 -11.39 -11.62
N GLU A 149 5.88 -10.39 -11.42
CA GLU A 149 4.67 -10.21 -12.23
C GLU A 149 4.59 -8.81 -12.86
N PRO A 150 4.00 -8.67 -14.06
CA PRO A 150 3.74 -7.36 -14.66
C PRO A 150 2.67 -6.60 -13.87
N ARG A 151 2.98 -5.38 -13.41
CA ARG A 151 2.06 -4.47 -12.72
C ARG A 151 1.84 -3.19 -13.50
N ASP A 152 0.61 -2.69 -13.49
CA ASP A 152 0.23 -1.42 -14.12
C ASP A 152 0.58 -0.22 -13.21
N VAL A 153 1.56 0.56 -13.66
CA VAL A 153 1.99 1.80 -13.03
C VAL A 153 1.35 2.99 -13.75
N GLY A 154 0.43 3.66 -13.06
CA GLY A 154 -0.20 4.89 -13.53
C GLY A 154 0.73 6.10 -13.34
N MET A 155 0.76 6.98 -14.32
CA MET A 155 1.49 8.26 -14.27
C MET A 155 0.52 9.41 -14.18
N PHE A 156 0.81 10.34 -13.27
CA PHE A 156 0.00 11.53 -13.04
C PHE A 156 0.92 12.74 -12.90
N SER A 157 0.44 13.91 -13.30
CA SER A 157 1.05 15.19 -12.93
C SER A 157 0.19 15.91 -11.91
N GLY A 158 0.78 16.81 -11.16
CA GLY A 158 0.08 17.73 -10.27
C GLY A 158 1.03 18.80 -9.77
N THR A 159 0.55 19.61 -8.83
CA THR A 159 1.31 20.75 -8.29
C THR A 159 1.41 20.64 -6.78
N VAL A 160 2.59 20.92 -6.23
CA VAL A 160 2.78 21.04 -4.77
C VAL A 160 3.27 22.43 -4.41
N THR A 161 2.80 22.98 -3.29
CA THR A 161 3.32 24.26 -2.78
C THR A 161 4.41 24.00 -1.75
N VAL A 162 5.63 24.45 -2.04
CA VAL A 162 6.77 24.40 -1.12
C VAL A 162 7.22 25.82 -0.83
N GLN A 163 7.16 26.24 0.44
CA GLN A 163 7.55 27.60 0.86
C GLN A 163 6.86 28.72 0.05
N GLY A 164 5.59 28.51 -0.32
CA GLY A 164 4.81 29.47 -1.12
C GLY A 164 5.10 29.45 -2.62
N GLN A 165 5.95 28.54 -3.10
CA GLN A 165 6.24 28.35 -4.52
C GLN A 165 5.54 27.09 -5.04
N GLU A 166 4.89 27.20 -6.19
CA GLU A 166 4.29 26.05 -6.88
C GLU A 166 5.34 25.28 -7.67
N ILE A 167 5.38 23.97 -7.46
CA ILE A 167 6.30 23.06 -8.12
C ILE A 167 5.50 21.98 -8.84
N ASP A 168 5.72 21.85 -10.15
CA ASP A 168 5.17 20.76 -10.95
C ASP A 168 5.83 19.44 -10.56
N VAL A 169 5.01 18.48 -10.17
CA VAL A 169 5.45 17.13 -9.83
C VAL A 169 4.86 16.10 -10.77
N ARG A 170 5.59 14.99 -10.91
CA ARG A 170 5.10 13.76 -11.51
C ARG A 170 4.99 12.69 -10.44
N MET A 171 3.90 11.95 -10.49
CA MET A 171 3.58 10.84 -9.60
C MET A 171 3.48 9.54 -10.38
N HIS A 172 3.98 8.45 -9.79
CA HIS A 172 3.87 7.09 -10.32
C HIS A 172 3.20 6.24 -9.25
N VAL A 173 2.10 5.57 -9.62
CA VAL A 173 1.25 4.88 -8.65
C VAL A 173 0.89 3.49 -9.14
N ALA A 174 1.00 2.51 -8.24
CA ALA A 174 0.45 1.17 -8.42
C ALA A 174 -0.23 0.71 -7.12
N SER A 175 -1.24 -0.14 -7.27
CA SER A 175 -1.89 -0.86 -6.18
C SER A 175 -2.16 -2.28 -6.66
N PHE A 176 -1.71 -3.29 -5.91
CA PHE A 176 -1.89 -4.70 -6.27
C PHE A 176 -1.84 -5.60 -5.04
N GLU A 177 -2.38 -6.82 -5.15
CA GLU A 177 -2.31 -7.84 -4.10
C GLU A 177 -1.06 -8.70 -4.27
N HIS A 178 -0.43 -9.12 -3.17
CA HIS A 178 0.68 -10.08 -3.15
C HIS A 178 0.75 -10.77 -1.77
N GLU A 179 0.80 -12.10 -1.75
CA GLU A 179 0.95 -12.90 -0.52
C GLU A 179 -0.01 -12.50 0.61
N GLY A 180 -1.30 -12.31 0.30
CA GLY A 180 -2.34 -12.00 1.28
C GLY A 180 -2.48 -10.51 1.67
N ASP A 181 -1.53 -9.66 1.25
CA ASP A 181 -1.56 -8.22 1.49
C ASP A 181 -1.84 -7.41 0.22
N VAL A 182 -2.18 -6.15 0.43
CA VAL A 182 -2.27 -5.13 -0.61
C VAL A 182 -1.04 -4.24 -0.52
N LEU A 183 -0.31 -4.08 -1.62
CA LEU A 183 0.78 -3.12 -1.74
C LEU A 183 0.28 -1.89 -2.48
N ILE A 184 0.48 -0.73 -1.87
CA ILE A 184 0.25 0.58 -2.48
C ILE A 184 1.60 1.28 -2.60
N VAL A 185 1.97 1.63 -3.82
CA VAL A 185 3.26 2.24 -4.13
C VAL A 185 3.04 3.61 -4.74
N LEU A 186 3.71 4.63 -4.20
CA LEU A 186 3.67 6.00 -4.68
C LEU A 186 5.09 6.56 -4.81
N ALA A 187 5.49 6.94 -6.01
CA ALA A 187 6.68 7.74 -6.25
C ALA A 187 6.29 9.16 -6.65
N VAL A 188 6.96 10.18 -6.11
CA VAL A 188 6.74 11.60 -6.44
C VAL A 188 8.08 12.27 -6.68
N HIS A 189 8.19 13.07 -7.74
CA HIS A 189 9.39 13.84 -8.03
C HIS A 189 9.08 15.09 -8.88
N PRO A 190 9.97 16.11 -8.92
CA PRO A 190 9.81 17.26 -9.81
C PRO A 190 9.77 16.85 -11.29
N LYS A 191 8.88 17.45 -12.08
CA LYS A 191 8.65 17.09 -13.48
C LYS A 191 9.86 17.36 -14.40
N GLN A 192 10.69 18.34 -14.02
CA GLN A 192 11.89 18.77 -14.74
C GLN A 192 13.03 17.74 -14.65
N ILE A 193 12.94 16.80 -13.71
CA ILE A 193 13.97 15.80 -13.43
C ILE A 193 13.51 14.44 -13.96
N ASN A 194 14.35 13.80 -14.75
CA ASN A 194 14.05 12.48 -15.31
C ASN A 194 14.33 11.36 -14.29
N GLU A 195 13.34 11.07 -13.44
CA GLU A 195 13.41 9.97 -12.47
C GLU A 195 12.83 8.66 -12.97
N ARG A 196 12.24 8.61 -14.17
CA ARG A 196 11.42 7.48 -14.60
C ARG A 196 12.17 6.14 -14.50
N ALA A 197 13.38 6.07 -15.03
CA ALA A 197 14.18 4.85 -15.00
C ALA A 197 14.55 4.43 -13.57
N ARG A 198 14.90 5.39 -12.70
CA ARG A 198 15.19 5.11 -11.28
C ARG A 198 13.97 4.62 -10.53
N VAL A 199 12.82 5.24 -10.78
CA VAL A 199 11.53 4.81 -10.21
C VAL A 199 11.18 3.40 -10.69
N ASP A 200 11.37 3.08 -11.97
CA ASP A 200 11.15 1.72 -12.49
C ASP A 200 12.08 0.69 -11.82
N THR A 201 13.36 1.04 -11.58
CA THR A 201 14.27 0.21 -10.78
C THR A 201 13.78 0.04 -9.34
N MET A 202 13.28 1.10 -8.69
CA MET A 202 12.72 1.01 -7.33
C MET A 202 11.49 0.11 -7.28
N PHE A 203 10.61 0.17 -8.29
CA PHE A 203 9.48 -0.74 -8.44
C PHE A 203 9.93 -2.19 -8.60
N GLY A 204 10.88 -2.44 -9.50
CA GLY A 204 11.39 -3.79 -9.76
C GLY A 204 12.15 -4.40 -8.57
N GLY A 205 12.75 -3.56 -7.73
CA GLY A 205 13.42 -3.98 -6.51
C GLY A 205 12.49 -4.14 -5.30
N ILE A 206 11.16 -4.06 -5.44
CA ILE A 206 10.28 -4.28 -4.29
C ILE A 206 10.37 -5.74 -3.85
N THR A 207 10.53 -5.95 -2.54
CA THR A 207 10.45 -7.25 -1.88
C THR A 207 9.28 -7.27 -0.91
N HIS A 208 8.56 -8.39 -0.88
CA HIS A 208 7.46 -8.64 0.04
C HIS A 208 7.30 -10.15 0.20
N SER A 209 7.55 -10.66 1.40
CA SER A 209 7.31 -12.05 1.75
C SER A 209 6.13 -12.11 2.71
N GLY A 210 5.00 -12.65 2.26
CA GLY A 210 3.93 -13.10 3.15
C GLY A 210 4.03 -14.61 3.35
N ASP A 211 3.48 -15.11 4.46
CA ASP A 211 3.32 -16.54 4.79
C ASP A 211 1.97 -17.10 4.30
#